data_AF-A0A931PPG9-F1
#
_entry.id   AF-A0A931PPG9-F1
#
_cell.length_a   1.000
_cell.length_b   1.000
_cell.length_c   1.000
_cell.angle_alpha   90.00
_cell.angle_beta   90.00
_cell.angle_gamma   90.00
#
_symmetry.space_group_name_H-M   'P 1'
#
loop_
_entity.id
_entity.type
_entity.pdbx_description
1 polymer ?
#
loop_
_entity_poly.entity_id
_entity_poly.type
_entity_poly.pdbx_seq_one_letter_code
_entity_poly.pdbx_strand_id
1 'polypeptide(L)'
;MSPKGEEARPRASDIHREGSPVSASEGIAAYVDHAAPLVGLTLTPEQREGVIRNLAGTFAVARLVMEFPLPDEVDAAPVFEP
;
A
#
# COMPACT_ATOMS: atom_id res chain seq x y z
N MET A 1 -34.17 -47.45 -3.12
CA MET A 1 -32.73 -47.22 -2.80
C MET A 1 -32.37 -45.84 -3.27
N SER A 2 -32.19 -44.94 -2.31
CA SER A 2 -31.97 -43.50 -2.52
C SER A 2 -30.60 -43.20 -3.16
N PRO A 3 -30.46 -42.08 -3.89
CA PRO A 3 -29.15 -41.64 -4.38
C PRO A 3 -28.30 -41.14 -3.20
N LYS A 4 -27.01 -41.43 -3.29
CA LYS A 4 -25.96 -41.08 -2.34
C LYS A 4 -25.79 -39.55 -2.31
N GLY A 5 -25.67 -38.98 -1.11
CA GLY A 5 -25.66 -37.55 -0.83
C GLY A 5 -24.73 -36.74 -1.72
N GLU A 6 -25.30 -35.72 -2.35
CA GLU A 6 -24.58 -34.62 -2.97
C GLU A 6 -24.09 -33.69 -1.86
N GLU A 7 -22.83 -33.87 -1.46
CA GLU A 7 -22.11 -32.85 -0.71
C GLU A 7 -21.99 -31.63 -1.62
N ALA A 8 -22.83 -30.64 -1.36
CA ALA A 8 -22.76 -29.33 -1.98
C ALA A 8 -21.35 -28.77 -1.75
N ARG A 9 -20.56 -28.69 -2.84
CA ARG A 9 -19.30 -27.95 -2.82
C ARG A 9 -19.59 -26.54 -2.32
N PRO A 10 -18.87 -26.04 -1.31
CA PRO A 10 -19.04 -24.66 -0.87
C PRO A 10 -18.84 -23.73 -2.08
N ARG A 11 -19.78 -22.78 -2.27
CA ARG A 11 -19.65 -21.73 -3.28
C ARG A 11 -18.36 -20.97 -2.97
N ALA A 12 -17.54 -20.72 -3.99
CA ALA A 12 -16.28 -19.97 -3.89
C ALA A 12 -16.45 -18.49 -3.47
N SER A 13 -17.59 -18.11 -2.89
CA SER A 13 -17.90 -16.75 -2.46
C SER A 13 -17.37 -16.39 -1.07
N ASP A 14 -16.93 -17.36 -0.26
CA ASP A 14 -16.83 -17.14 1.20
C ASP A 14 -15.47 -17.41 1.85
N ILE A 15 -14.36 -17.53 1.09
CA ILE A 15 -13.05 -17.74 1.72
C ILE A 15 -12.03 -16.68 1.29
N HIS A 16 -11.75 -15.77 2.23
CA HIS A 16 -10.61 -14.84 2.26
C HIS A 16 -10.59 -13.73 1.21
N ARG A 17 -11.12 -12.55 1.58
CA ARG A 17 -10.59 -11.27 1.08
C ARG A 17 -9.25 -11.00 1.77
N GLU A 18 -8.28 -11.86 1.50
CA GLU A 18 -6.87 -11.51 1.67
C GLU A 18 -6.61 -10.40 0.65
N GLY A 19 -5.99 -9.30 1.10
CA GLY A 19 -5.90 -8.04 0.38
C GLY A 19 -5.74 -8.26 -1.11
N SER A 20 -6.80 -7.95 -1.88
CA SER A 20 -6.73 -7.92 -3.34
C SER A 20 -5.46 -7.16 -3.68
N PRO A 21 -4.57 -7.66 -4.56
CA PRO A 21 -3.30 -7.01 -4.82
C PRO A 21 -3.64 -5.70 -5.51
N VAL A 22 -3.84 -4.66 -4.71
CA VAL A 22 -3.96 -3.31 -5.18
C VAL A 22 -2.67 -3.12 -5.96
N SER A 23 -2.80 -2.89 -7.27
CA SER A 23 -1.63 -2.62 -8.10
C SER A 23 -0.80 -1.56 -7.39
N ALA A 24 0.53 -1.62 -7.49
CA ALA A 24 1.38 -0.63 -6.82
C ALA A 24 0.94 0.81 -7.13
N SER A 25 0.42 1.07 -8.35
CA SER A 25 -0.15 2.38 -8.71
C SER A 25 -1.52 2.67 -8.06
N GLU A 26 -2.40 1.68 -7.91
CA GLU A 26 -3.69 1.82 -7.24
C GLU A 26 -3.51 2.07 -5.73
N GLY A 27 -2.48 1.46 -5.12
CA GLY A 27 -2.18 1.61 -3.70
C GLY A 27 -1.63 3.01 -3.40
N ILE A 28 -0.80 3.53 -4.31
CA ILE A 28 -0.29 4.89 -4.24
C ILE A 28 -1.42 5.91 -4.42
N ALA A 29 -2.34 5.69 -5.36
CA ALA A 29 -3.48 6.58 -5.56
C ALA A 29 -4.36 6.66 -4.30
N ALA A 30 -4.69 5.52 -3.70
CA ALA A 30 -5.43 5.47 -2.44
C ALA A 30 -4.67 6.15 -1.29
N TYR A 31 -3.35 5.93 -1.19
CA TYR A 31 -2.53 6.60 -0.20
C TYR A 31 -2.57 8.13 -0.36
N VAL A 32 -2.44 8.64 -1.59
CA VAL A 32 -2.51 10.10 -1.85
C VAL A 32 -3.87 10.67 -1.43
N ASP A 33 -4.96 9.97 -1.76
CA ASP A 33 -6.32 10.41 -1.43
C ASP A 33 -6.57 10.48 0.09
N HIS A 34 -5.98 9.56 0.84
CA HIS A 34 -6.11 9.52 2.30
C HIS A 34 -5.10 10.43 3.02
N ALA A 35 -3.87 10.54 2.53
CA ALA A 35 -2.80 11.28 3.20
C ALA A 35 -2.90 12.79 2.98
N ALA A 36 -3.29 13.25 1.78
CA ALA A 36 -3.32 14.68 1.48
C ALA A 36 -4.19 15.50 2.46
N PRO A 37 -5.41 15.07 2.83
CA PRO A 37 -6.22 15.80 3.82
C PRO A 37 -5.60 15.82 5.22
N LEU A 38 -4.88 14.76 5.62
CA LEU A 38 -4.23 14.67 6.94
C LEU A 38 -3.12 15.71 7.12
N VAL A 39 -2.49 16.12 6.02
CA VAL A 39 -1.48 17.19 6.01
C VAL A 39 -2.04 18.55 5.55
N GLY A 40 -3.36 18.69 5.45
CA GLY A 40 -4.03 19.94 5.09
C GLY A 40 -3.93 20.30 3.61
N LEU A 41 -3.66 19.33 2.73
CA LEU A 41 -3.59 19.55 1.29
C LEU A 41 -4.94 19.23 0.62
N THR A 42 -5.46 20.19 -0.14
CA THR A 42 -6.55 19.97 -1.10
C THR A 42 -5.97 19.93 -2.50
N LEU A 43 -6.07 18.79 -3.18
CA LEU A 43 -5.51 18.59 -4.51
C LEU A 43 -6.58 18.75 -5.58
N THR A 44 -6.30 19.55 -6.61
CA THR A 44 -7.08 19.51 -7.85
C THR A 44 -6.83 18.19 -8.59
N PRO A 45 -7.70 17.77 -9.52
CA PRO A 45 -7.47 16.56 -10.31
C PRO A 45 -6.12 16.55 -11.05
N GLU A 46 -5.71 17.69 -11.60
CA GLU A 46 -4.43 17.85 -12.29
C GLU A 46 -3.23 17.72 -11.34
N GLN A 47 -3.32 18.33 -10.16
CA GLN A 47 -2.28 18.20 -9.13
C GLN A 47 -2.19 16.78 -8.59
N ARG A 48 -3.34 16.12 -8.36
CA ARG A 48 -3.42 14.75 -7.87
C ARG A 48 -2.66 13.78 -8.76
N GLU A 49 -2.85 13.88 -10.08
CA GLU A 49 -2.15 13.01 -11.02
C GLU A 49 -0.62 13.20 -10.94
N GLY A 50 -0.17 14.45 -10.88
CA GLY A 50 1.25 14.77 -10.70
C GLY A 50 1.84 14.23 -9.39
N VAL A 51 1.11 14.36 -8.28
CA VAL A 51 1.51 13.84 -6.98
C VAL A 51 1.62 12.32 -7.01
N ILE A 52 0.66 11.61 -7.60
CA ILE A 52 0.69 10.14 -7.73
C ILE A 52 1.94 9.69 -8.50
N ARG A 53 2.23 10.32 -9.65
CA ARG A 53 3.41 9.97 -10.47
C ARG A 53 4.72 10.21 -9.71
N ASN A 54 4.84 11.35 -9.03
CA ASN A 54 6.05 11.67 -8.26
C ASN A 54 6.23 10.72 -7.08
N LEU A 55 5.16 10.43 -6.34
CA LEU A 55 5.21 9.53 -5.20
C LEU A 55 5.56 8.10 -5.63
N ALA A 56 5.07 7.63 -6.79
CA ALA A 56 5.49 6.36 -7.37
C ALA A 56 6.99 6.32 -7.70
N GLY A 57 7.53 7.40 -8.27
CA GLY A 57 8.97 7.54 -8.48
C GLY A 57 9.76 7.50 -7.16
N THR A 58 9.30 8.22 -6.14
CA THR A 58 9.92 8.22 -4.81
C THR A 58 9.91 6.82 -4.18
N PHE A 59 8.80 6.09 -4.25
CA PHE A 59 8.74 4.72 -3.74
C PHE A 59 9.71 3.78 -4.46
N ALA A 60 9.88 3.93 -5.78
CA ALA A 60 10.83 3.12 -6.54
C ALA A 60 12.28 3.38 -6.08
N VAL A 61 12.65 4.64 -5.84
CA VAL A 61 13.98 4.99 -5.31
C VAL A 61 14.14 4.55 -3.85
N ALA A 62 13.12 4.76 -3.02
CA ALA A 62 13.16 4.40 -1.60
C ALA A 62 13.38 2.89 -1.40
N ARG A 63 12.83 2.03 -2.27
CA ARG A 63 13.08 0.59 -2.23
C ARG A 63 14.56 0.22 -2.24
N LEU A 64 15.38 0.93 -3.03
CA LEU A 64 16.82 0.70 -3.07
C LEU A 64 17.49 0.90 -1.71
N VAL A 65 16.94 1.81 -0.89
CA VAL A 65 17.46 2.13 0.45
C VAL A 65 16.83 1.25 1.54
N MET A 66 15.57 0.84 1.35
CA MET A 66 14.84 0.01 2.32
C MET A 66 15.29 -1.46 2.30
N GLU A 67 15.97 -1.91 1.25
CA GLU A 67 16.51 -3.28 1.15
C GLU A 67 17.77 -3.48 2.00
N PHE A 68 18.42 -2.41 2.46
CA PHE A 68 19.52 -2.53 3.40
C PHE A 68 19.00 -2.97 4.77
N PRO A 69 19.52 -4.07 5.36
CA PRO A 69 19.11 -4.50 6.69
C PRO A 69 19.53 -3.44 7.72
N LEU A 70 18.58 -2.97 8.51
CA LEU A 70 18.84 -2.06 9.62
C LEU A 70 18.94 -2.88 10.92
N PRO A 71 20.05 -2.77 11.67
CA PRO A 71 20.12 -3.31 13.03
C PRO A 71 19.10 -2.65 13.94
N ASP A 72 18.58 -3.39 14.93
CA ASP A 72 17.61 -2.86 15.89
C ASP A 72 18.23 -1.74 16.75
N GLU A 73 19.55 -1.76 16.92
CA GLU A 73 20.32 -0.79 17.72
C GLU A 73 20.79 0.44 16.92
N VAL A 74 20.36 0.61 15.66
CA VAL A 74 20.79 1.75 14.84
C VAL A 74 20.00 3.00 15.23
N ASP A 75 20.71 3.98 15.79
CA ASP A 75 20.16 5.31 16.04
C ASP A 75 20.16 6.15 14.76
N ALA A 76 19.19 7.06 14.62
CA ALA A 76 19.21 8.05 13.54
C ALA A 76 20.53 8.86 13.58
N ALA A 77 21.00 9.29 12.40
CA ALA A 77 22.20 10.09 12.26
C ALA A 77 22.21 11.29 13.24
N PRO A 78 23.40 11.70 13.73
CA PRO A 78 23.56 12.45 14.97
C PRO A 78 22.80 13.79 15.02
N VAL A 79 22.49 14.17 16.26
CA VAL A 79 21.68 15.31 16.67
C VAL A 79 22.49 16.61 16.62
N PHE A 80 21.80 17.71 16.30
CA PHE A 80 22.30 19.08 16.33
C PHE A 80 23.03 19.42 17.65
N GLU A 81 24.25 19.96 17.53
CA GLU A 81 25.03 20.53 18.64
C GLU A 81 24.79 22.05 18.72
N PRO A 82 24.41 22.61 19.89
CA PRO A 82 24.06 24.02 20.07
C PRO A 82 25.25 24.99 20.03
#